data_AF-A0A4U1JLP3-F1
#
_entry.id   AF-A0A4U1JLP3-F1
#
_cell.length_a   1.000
_cell.length_b   1.000
_cell.length_c   1.000
_cell.angle_alpha   90.00
_cell.angle_beta   90.00
_cell.angle_gamma   90.00
#
_symmetry.space_group_name_H-M   'P 1'
#
loop_
_entity.id
_entity.type
_entity.pdbx_description
1 polymer ?
#
loop_
_entity_poly.entity_id
_entity_poly.type
_entity_poly.pdbx_seq_one_letter_code
_entity_poly.pdbx_strand_id
1 'polypeptide(L)' 'MDATAVLLLVMVIFLFWISIWVPATMAAERGRSVFGWLLLTLFFSPMITIIALLVLGPTVEKALERMHRR' A
#
# COMPACT_ATOMS: atom_id res chain seq x y z
N MET A 1 -8.21 29.91 -6.78
CA MET A 1 -7.47 29.27 -5.68
C MET A 1 -6.06 29.83 -5.71
N ASP A 2 -5.56 30.28 -4.57
CA ASP A 2 -4.19 30.70 -4.35
C ASP A 2 -3.22 29.50 -4.47
N ALA A 3 -1.97 29.76 -4.88
CA ALA A 3 -0.98 28.71 -5.13
C ALA A 3 -0.71 27.85 -3.89
N THR A 4 -0.75 28.46 -2.70
CA THR A 4 -0.63 27.79 -1.40
C THR A 4 -1.72 26.75 -1.18
N ALA A 5 -2.99 27.07 -1.44
CA ALA A 5 -4.09 26.11 -1.31
C ALA A 5 -3.96 24.93 -2.30
N VAL A 6 -3.49 25.19 -3.52
CA VAL A 6 -3.25 24.13 -4.52
C VAL A 6 -2.14 23.19 -4.05
N LEU A 7 -1.03 23.72 -3.53
CA LEU A 7 0.07 22.92 -3.00
C LEU A 7 -0.36 22.04 -1.82
N LEU A 8 -1.16 22.58 -0.90
CA LEU A 8 -1.69 21.81 0.23
C LEU A 8 -2.60 20.67 -0.24
N LEU A 9 -3.47 20.92 -1.21
CA LEU A 9 -4.34 19.88 -1.76
C LEU A 9 -3.53 18.75 -2.40
N VAL A 10 -2.53 19.09 -3.23
CA VAL A 10 -1.63 18.12 -3.85
C VAL A 10 -0.89 17.31 -2.80
N MET A 11 -0.40 17.95 -1.74
CA MET A 11 0.29 17.28 -0.64
C MET A 11 -0.63 16.29 0.09
N VAL A 12 -1.87 16.68 0.40
CA VAL A 12 -2.84 15.78 1.05
C VAL A 12 -3.18 14.59 0.18
N ILE A 13 -3.42 14.80 -1.13
CA ILE A 13 -3.69 13.71 -2.08
C ILE A 13 -2.49 12.76 -2.13
N PHE A 14 -1.27 13.30 -2.22
CA PHE A 14 -0.06 12.50 -2.24
C PHE A 14 0.12 11.68 -0.96
N LEU A 15 -0.09 12.30 0.21
CA LEU A 15 0.01 11.64 1.51
C LEU A 15 -1.04 10.53 1.67
N PHE A 16 -2.28 10.78 1.23
CA PHE A 16 -3.33 9.77 1.20
C PHE A 16 -2.96 8.59 0.29
N TRP A 17 -2.48 8.89 -0.92
CA TRP A 17 -2.10 7.87 -1.89
C TRP A 17 -0.97 6.98 -1.38
N ILE A 18 0.11 7.57 -0.87
CA ILE A 18 1.26 6.79 -0.39
C ILE A 18 0.97 6.06 0.94
N SER A 19 0.08 6.61 1.77
CA SER A 19 -0.18 6.04 3.11
C SER A 19 -1.30 5.02 3.16
N ILE A 20 -2.24 5.07 2.22
CA ILE A 20 -3.41 4.21 2.23
C ILE A 20 -3.50 3.41 0.95
N TRP A 21 -3.54 4.09 -0.20
CA TRP A 21 -3.79 3.42 -1.48
C TRP A 21 -2.68 2.42 -1.85
N VAL A 22 -1.41 2.83 -1.75
CA VAL A 22 -0.27 1.98 -2.11
C VAL A 22 -0.16 0.76 -1.19
N PRO A 23 -0.13 0.88 0.16
CA PRO A 23 -0.09 -0.29 1.03
C PRO A 23 -1.30 -1.21 0.89
N ALA A 24 -2.50 -0.65 0.70
CA ALA A 24 -3.72 -1.45 0.55
C ALA A 24 -3.70 -2.31 -0.71
N THR A 25 -3.39 -1.70 -1.86
CA THR A 25 -3.32 -2.41 -3.14
C THR A 25 -2.20 -3.46 -3.13
N MET A 26 -1.01 -3.10 -2.62
CA MET A 26 0.10 -4.04 -2.49
C MET A 26 -0.23 -5.23 -1.59
N ALA A 27 -0.90 -5.02 -0.46
CA ALA A 27 -1.33 -6.09 0.42
C ALA A 27 -2.33 -7.03 -0.28
N ALA A 28 -3.34 -6.46 -0.94
CA ALA A 28 -4.36 -7.22 -1.67
C ALA A 28 -3.76 -8.06 -2.80
N GLU A 29 -2.90 -7.47 -3.64
CA GLU A 29 -2.26 -8.15 -4.77
C GLU A 29 -1.36 -9.31 -4.32
N ARG A 30 -0.77 -9.18 -3.13
CA ARG A 30 0.11 -10.20 -2.52
C ARG A 30 -0.66 -11.26 -1.74
N GLY A 31 -1.99 -11.23 -1.72
CA GLY A 31 -2.82 -12.22 -1.01
C GLY A 31 -2.83 -12.05 0.50
N ARG A 32 -2.55 -10.84 1.01
CA ARG A 32 -2.49 -10.55 2.45
C ARG A 32 -3.67 -9.65 2.87
N SER A 33 -4.00 -9.66 4.16
CA SER A 33 -5.09 -8.83 4.72
C SER A 33 -4.81 -7.33 4.59
N VAL A 34 -5.60 -6.63 3.79
CA VAL A 34 -5.51 -5.17 3.59
C VAL A 34 -5.62 -4.42 4.92
N PHE A 35 -6.62 -4.76 5.74
CA PHE A 35 -6.86 -4.09 7.02
C PHE A 35 -5.68 -4.24 7.98
N GLY A 36 -5.11 -5.44 8.09
CA GLY A 36 -3.95 -5.67 8.94
C GLY A 36 -2.72 -4.89 8.50
N TRP A 37 -2.47 -4.78 7.19
CA TRP A 37 -1.35 -4.01 6.64
C TRP A 37 -1.55 -2.49 6.72
N LEU A 38 -2.79 -2.01 6.61
CA LEU A 38 -3.09 -0.59 6.88
C LEU A 38 -2.90 -0.24 8.34
N LEU A 39 -3.24 -1.16 9.26
CA LEU A 39 -2.98 -0.96 10.69
C LEU A 39 -1.48 -0.86 10.98
N LEU A 40 -0.65 -1.73 10.37
CA LEU A 40 0.82 -1.62 10.45
C LEU A 40 1.33 -0.29 9.89
N THR A 41 0.75 0.17 8.78
CA THR A 41 1.09 1.48 8.19
C THR A 41 0.81 2.64 9.13
N LEU A 42 -0.31 2.57 9.88
CA LEU A 42 -0.69 3.57 10.86
C LEU A 42 0.25 3.59 12.08
N PHE A 43 0.68 2.42 12.57
CA PHE A 43 1.55 2.32 13.75
C PHE A 43 3.02 2.63 13.48
N PHE A 44 3.52 2.31 12.28
CA PHE A 44 4.93 2.50 11.95
C PHE A 44 5.11 3.66 10.97
N SER A 45 5.07 3.37 9.67
CA SER A 45 5.04 4.37 8.60
C SER A 45 4.68 3.65 7.30
N PRO A 46 4.16 4.38 6.29
CA PRO A 46 3.93 3.79 4.98
C PRO A 46 5.21 3.29 4.32
N MET A 47 6.36 3.95 4.58
CA MET A 47 7.64 3.52 4.01
C MET A 47 8.05 2.15 4.54
N ILE A 48 7.97 1.94 5.86
CA ILE A 48 8.29 0.65 6.48
C ILE A 48 7.33 -0.43 5.96
N THR A 49 6.04 -0.15 5.89
CA THR A 49 5.05 -1.12 5.38
C THR A 49 5.30 -1.47 3.92
N ILE A 50 5.56 -0.48 3.06
CA ILE A 50 5.83 -0.72 1.63
C ILE A 50 7.09 -1.58 1.48
N ILE A 51 8.17 -1.27 2.21
CA ILE A 51 9.41 -2.07 2.18
C ILE A 51 9.14 -3.49 2.67
N ALA A 52 8.41 -3.65 3.78
CA ALA A 52 8.06 -4.96 4.32
C ALA A 52 7.22 -5.77 3.31
N LEU A 53 6.22 -5.15 2.69
CA LEU A 53 5.41 -5.77 1.65
C LEU A 53 6.31 -6.17 0.48
N LEU A 54 7.16 -5.27 -0.03
CA LEU A 54 8.12 -5.53 -1.13
C LEU A 54 8.96 -6.77 -0.86
N VAL A 55 9.63 -6.82 0.30
CA VAL A 55 10.52 -7.91 0.71
C VAL A 55 9.76 -9.23 0.86
N LEU A 56 8.56 -9.21 1.44
CA LEU A 56 7.79 -10.43 1.71
C LEU A 56 7.19 -11.08 0.47
N GLY A 57 7.07 -10.36 -0.64
CA GLY A 57 6.47 -10.92 -1.87
C GLY A 57 4.99 -11.33 -1.73
N PRO A 58 4.44 -11.98 -2.77
CA PRO A 58 3.15 -12.67 -2.71
C PRO A 58 3.19 -13.86 -1.73
N THR A 59 2.04 -14.22 -1.15
CA THR A 59 1.94 -15.50 -0.42
C THR A 59 2.05 -16.70 -1.37
N VAL A 60 2.34 -17.88 -0.80
CA VAL A 60 2.46 -19.13 -1.56
C VAL A 60 1.17 -19.45 -2.31
N GLU A 61 0.02 -19.26 -1.65
CA GLU A 61 -1.30 -19.49 -2.24
C GLU A 61 -1.52 -18.57 -3.43
N LYS A 62 -1.18 -17.29 -3.28
CA LYS A 62 -1.32 -16.32 -4.37
C LYS A 62 -0.36 -16.58 -5.52
N ALA A 63 0.86 -17.03 -5.22
CA ALA A 63 1.82 -17.45 -6.24
C ALA A 63 1.31 -18.68 -7.00
N LEU A 64 0.74 -19.67 -6.30
CA LEU A 64 0.19 -20.89 -6.88
C LEU A 64 -1.06 -20.62 -7.73
N GLU A 65 -1.96 -19.74 -7.29
CA GLU A 65 -3.10 -19.27 -8.09
C GLU A 65 -2.67 -18.63 -9.42
N ARG A 66 -1.54 -17.91 -9.42
CA ARG A 66 -1.01 -17.27 -10.64
C ARG A 66 -0.40 -18.28 -11.59
N MET A 67 0.21 -19.35 -11.09
CA MET A 67 0.77 -20.42 -11.91
C MET A 67 -0.33 -21.26 -12.56
N HIS A 68 -1.39 -21.62 -11.82
CA HIS A 68 -2.52 -22.38 -12.37
C HIS A 68 -3.37 -21.59 -13.38
N ARG A 69 -3.26 -20.26 -13.39
CA ARG A 69 -3.95 -19.38 -14.35
C ARG A 69 -3.15 -19.11 -15.63
N ARG A 70 -1.92 -19.59 -15.74
CA ARG A 70 -1.07 -19.49 -16.93
C ARG A 70 -1.13 -20.77 -17.74
#